data_AF-A0A3C0G8S5-F1
#
_entry.id   AF-A0A3C0G8S5-F1
#
_cell.length_a   1.000
_cell.length_b   1.000
_cell.length_c   1.000
_cell.angle_alpha   90.00
_cell.angle_beta   90.00
_cell.angle_gamma   90.00
#
_symmetry.space_group_name_H-M   'P 1'
#
loop_
_entity.id
_entity.type
_entity.pdbx_description
1 polymer ?
#
loop_
_entity_poly.entity_id
_entity_poly.type
_entity_poly.pdbx_seq_one_letter_code
_entity_poly.pdbx_strand_id
1 'polypeptide(L)'
;PIIPFSRKRLDSLELYPFKKIIGSGLSSIMVAHLEVPALEMKKELPSSISEQIITGILKEELGYNGLIFTDALNMKGVSTTGKEGSVELAAFMAGNDMLLMPENIVSAKEKLTKAYEKGKLTE
;
A
#
# COMPACT_ATOMS: atom_id res chain seq x y z
N PRO A 1 3.53 -4.98 -11.92
CA PRO A 1 2.74 -5.13 -13.18
C PRO A 1 1.88 -3.89 -13.40
N ILE A 2 1.52 -3.55 -14.65
CA ILE A 2 0.68 -2.38 -14.94
C ILE A 2 -0.75 -2.81 -15.19
N ILE A 3 -1.73 -2.12 -14.60
CA ILE A 3 -3.17 -2.28 -14.83
C ILE A 3 -3.69 -1.04 -15.59
N PRO A 4 -3.71 -1.05 -16.93
CA PRO A 4 -3.96 0.14 -17.75
C PRO A 4 -5.46 0.35 -18.03
N PHE A 5 -6.32 0.11 -17.04
CA PHE A 5 -7.78 0.21 -17.20
C PHE A 5 -8.34 1.50 -16.63
N SER A 6 -9.47 1.95 -17.18
CA SER A 6 -10.15 3.15 -16.69
C SER A 6 -10.73 2.95 -15.30
N ARG A 7 -10.86 4.04 -14.55
CA ARG A 7 -11.48 4.04 -13.23
C ARG A 7 -12.86 3.36 -13.22
N LYS A 8 -13.70 3.69 -14.20
CA LYS A 8 -15.04 3.10 -14.37
C LYS A 8 -15.01 1.57 -14.46
N ARG A 9 -14.05 1.02 -15.21
CA ARG A 9 -13.91 -0.45 -15.32
C ARG A 9 -13.47 -1.04 -13.99
N LEU A 10 -12.41 -0.48 -13.39
CA LEU A 10 -11.89 -0.92 -12.10
C LEU A 10 -13.00 -0.94 -11.05
N ASP A 11 -13.85 0.08 -11.02
CA ASP A 11 -15.00 0.14 -10.11
C ASP A 11 -16.04 -0.95 -10.34
N SER A 12 -16.27 -1.35 -11.59
CA SER A 12 -17.30 -2.32 -11.96
C SER A 12 -16.84 -3.79 -11.92
N LEU A 13 -15.53 -4.04 -12.02
CA LEU A 13 -14.98 -5.40 -12.15
C LEU A 13 -13.98 -5.69 -11.03
N GLU A 14 -12.82 -5.05 -11.02
CA GLU A 14 -11.73 -5.40 -10.12
C GLU A 14 -12.00 -5.00 -8.65
N LEU A 15 -12.55 -3.81 -8.38
CA LEU A 15 -12.90 -3.32 -7.04
C LEU A 15 -14.28 -3.80 -6.56
N TYR A 16 -15.13 -4.29 -7.47
CA TYR A 16 -16.49 -4.67 -7.14
C TYR A 16 -16.59 -5.78 -6.07
N PRO A 17 -15.78 -6.87 -6.13
CA PRO A 17 -15.76 -7.87 -5.06
C PRO A 17 -15.41 -7.26 -3.70
N PHE A 18 -14.39 -6.40 -3.63
CA PHE A 18 -13.97 -5.74 -2.40
C PHE A 18 -15.08 -4.88 -1.80
N LYS A 19 -15.76 -4.07 -2.63
CA LYS A 19 -16.93 -3.27 -2.24
C LYS A 19 -18.04 -4.11 -1.59
N LYS A 20 -18.18 -5.38 -1.98
CA LYS A 20 -19.20 -6.30 -1.43
C LYS A 20 -18.76 -6.97 -0.14
N ILE A 21 -17.50 -7.39 -0.05
CA ILE A 21 -17.02 -8.20 1.08
C ILE A 21 -16.56 -7.37 2.29
N ILE A 22 -16.14 -6.11 2.10
CA ILE A 22 -15.68 -5.25 3.20
C ILE A 22 -16.75 -5.09 4.30
N GLY A 23 -18.01 -4.87 3.90
CA GLY A 23 -19.14 -4.79 4.83
C GLY A 23 -19.53 -6.10 5.51
N SER A 24 -18.90 -7.22 5.15
CA SER A 24 -19.22 -8.57 5.68
C SER A 24 -18.30 -9.00 6.82
N GLY A 25 -17.46 -8.10 7.35
CA GLY A 25 -16.53 -8.40 8.45
C GLY A 25 -15.22 -9.03 7.99
N LEU A 26 -14.72 -8.65 6.81
CA LEU A 26 -13.42 -9.11 6.32
C LEU A 26 -12.30 -8.65 7.27
N SER A 27 -11.52 -9.61 7.79
CA SER A 27 -10.48 -9.31 8.78
C SER A 27 -9.27 -8.56 8.22
N SER A 28 -8.87 -8.91 6.99
CA SER A 28 -7.58 -8.47 6.46
C SER A 28 -7.55 -8.40 4.93
N ILE A 29 -6.83 -7.43 4.34
CA ILE A 29 -6.62 -7.26 2.89
C ILE A 29 -5.12 -7.14 2.59
N MET A 30 -4.67 -7.91 1.60
CA MET A 30 -3.33 -7.77 1.01
C MET A 30 -3.35 -6.78 -0.16
N VAL A 31 -2.36 -5.89 -0.23
CA VAL A 31 -2.19 -4.96 -1.36
C VAL A 31 -1.01 -5.40 -2.22
N ALA A 32 -1.30 -5.76 -3.47
CA ALA A 32 -0.31 -6.19 -4.45
C ALA A 32 0.59 -5.04 -4.94
N HIS A 33 1.69 -5.37 -5.63
CA HIS A 33 2.62 -4.42 -6.24
C HIS A 33 2.24 -4.11 -7.69
N LEU A 34 1.19 -3.29 -7.88
CA LEU A 34 0.65 -2.96 -9.19
C LEU A 34 0.76 -1.46 -9.47
N GLU A 35 1.20 -1.07 -10.66
CA GLU A 35 1.01 0.30 -11.14
C GLU A 35 -0.41 0.40 -11.70
N VAL A 36 -1.20 1.33 -11.17
CA VAL A 36 -2.61 1.52 -11.58
C VAL A 36 -2.83 2.99 -11.92
N PRO A 37 -2.50 3.44 -13.15
CA PRO A 37 -2.51 4.86 -13.52
C PRO A 37 -3.86 5.57 -13.38
N ALA A 38 -4.96 4.80 -13.36
CA ALA A 38 -6.29 5.36 -13.14
C ALA A 38 -6.62 5.62 -11.66
N LEU A 39 -5.83 5.09 -10.72
CA LEU A 39 -6.02 5.24 -9.28
C LEU A 39 -4.87 6.00 -8.61
N GLU A 40 -3.69 6.06 -9.23
CA GLU A 40 -2.49 6.76 -8.73
C GLU A 40 -1.91 7.62 -9.86
N MET A 41 -1.67 8.91 -9.56
CA MET A 41 -1.17 9.87 -10.54
C MET A 41 0.35 9.79 -10.73
N LYS A 42 1.09 9.35 -9.70
CA LYS A 42 2.54 9.13 -9.76
C LYS A 42 2.82 7.89 -10.59
N LYS A 43 3.45 8.10 -11.74
CA LYS A 43 3.93 7.02 -12.61
C LYS A 43 4.91 6.11 -11.86
N GLU A 44 4.90 4.83 -12.21
CA GLU A 44 5.80 3.82 -11.66
C GLU A 44 5.67 3.60 -10.14
N LEU A 45 4.64 4.17 -9.49
CA LEU A 45 4.39 3.95 -8.07
C LEU A 45 3.47 2.73 -7.86
N PRO A 46 3.94 1.65 -7.20
CA PRO A 46 3.11 0.50 -6.91
C PRO A 46 2.00 0.80 -5.89
N SER A 47 0.87 0.14 -6.04
CA SER A 47 -0.31 0.27 -5.19
C SER A 47 -0.04 0.02 -3.71
N SER A 48 0.86 -0.91 -3.37
CA SER A 48 1.24 -1.22 -2.00
C SER A 48 1.98 -0.10 -1.26
N ILE A 49 2.47 0.91 -1.97
CA ILE A 49 3.14 2.09 -1.39
C ILE A 49 2.51 3.41 -1.82
N SER A 50 1.29 3.35 -2.36
CA SER A 50 0.51 4.51 -2.77
C SER A 50 -0.48 4.89 -1.66
N GLU A 51 -0.26 6.06 -1.06
CA GLU A 51 -1.19 6.66 -0.10
C GLU A 51 -2.57 6.93 -0.73
N GLN A 52 -2.58 7.33 -2.01
CA GLN A 52 -3.82 7.57 -2.74
C GLN A 52 -4.67 6.30 -2.87
N ILE A 53 -4.04 5.15 -3.10
CA ILE A 53 -4.75 3.87 -3.22
C ILE A 53 -5.10 3.30 -1.85
N ILE A 54 -4.16 3.28 -0.90
CA ILE A 54 -4.36 2.61 0.39
C ILE A 54 -5.22 3.47 1.32
N THR A 55 -4.81 4.69 1.62
CA THR A 55 -5.58 5.58 2.49
C THR A 55 -6.79 6.13 1.74
N GLY A 56 -6.58 6.77 0.59
CA GLY A 56 -7.65 7.48 -0.13
C GLY A 56 -8.76 6.59 -0.68
N ILE A 57 -8.42 5.42 -1.23
CA ILE A 57 -9.44 4.52 -1.81
C ILE A 57 -9.82 3.43 -0.82
N LEU A 58 -8.86 2.64 -0.33
CA LEU A 58 -9.21 1.47 0.48
C LEU A 58 -9.77 1.85 1.86
N LYS A 59 -9.10 2.74 2.61
CA LYS A 59 -9.59 3.16 3.93
C LYS A 59 -10.76 4.14 3.82
N GLU A 60 -10.60 5.22 3.07
CA GLU A 60 -11.58 6.31 3.03
C GLU A 60 -12.78 6.01 2.11
N GLU A 61 -12.56 5.78 0.82
CA GLU A 61 -13.66 5.58 -0.13
C GLU A 61 -14.42 4.25 0.09
N LEU A 62 -13.70 3.15 0.29
CA LEU A 62 -14.28 1.82 0.51
C LEU A 62 -14.64 1.55 1.97
N GLY A 63 -14.21 2.42 2.91
CA GLY A 63 -14.53 2.30 4.33
C GLY A 63 -13.90 1.08 5.02
N TYR A 64 -12.75 0.60 4.53
CA TYR A 64 -12.11 -0.58 5.10
C TYR A 64 -11.34 -0.24 6.37
N ASN A 65 -11.73 -0.87 7.49
CA ASN A 65 -11.16 -0.65 8.82
C ASN A 65 -10.48 -1.90 9.40
N GLY A 66 -10.29 -2.95 8.60
CA GLY A 66 -9.55 -4.15 9.00
C GLY A 66 -8.05 -4.00 8.79
N LEU A 67 -7.30 -5.09 8.96
CA LEU A 67 -5.85 -5.08 8.81
C LEU A 67 -5.45 -4.98 7.32
N ILE A 68 -4.56 -4.05 6.98
CA ILE A 68 -3.98 -3.92 5.65
C ILE A 68 -2.52 -4.35 5.70
N PHE A 69 -2.13 -5.26 4.82
CA PHE A 69 -0.75 -5.68 4.69
C PHE A 69 -0.27 -5.64 3.25
N THR A 70 1.02 -5.40 3.10
CA THR A 70 1.67 -5.44 1.79
C THR A 70 1.76 -6.87 1.28
N ASP A 71 1.85 -7.04 -0.04
CA ASP A 71 2.55 -8.19 -0.60
C ASP A 71 4.07 -8.13 -0.23
N ALA A 72 4.84 -9.18 -0.50
CA ALA A 72 6.21 -9.33 -0.02
C ALA A 72 7.14 -8.21 -0.52
N LEU A 73 7.66 -7.39 0.41
CA LEU A 73 8.43 -6.19 0.11
C LEU A 73 9.84 -6.48 -0.46
N ASN A 74 10.36 -7.67 -0.24
CA ASN A 74 11.60 -8.12 -0.85
C ASN A 74 11.45 -8.50 -2.34
N MET A 75 10.25 -8.36 -2.93
CA MET A 75 10.03 -8.57 -4.35
C MET A 75 10.51 -7.38 -5.19
N LYS A 76 11.08 -7.69 -6.37
CA LYS A 76 11.50 -6.68 -7.37
C LYS A 76 10.37 -5.77 -7.87
N GLY A 77 9.11 -6.16 -7.68
CA GLY A 77 7.94 -5.39 -8.10
C GLY A 77 7.67 -4.13 -7.27
N VAL A 78 8.28 -4.00 -6.09
CA VAL A 78 8.16 -2.84 -5.20
C VAL A 78 9.50 -2.27 -4.75
N SER A 79 10.58 -3.03 -4.97
CA SER A 79 11.95 -2.56 -4.74
C SER A 79 12.24 -1.36 -5.65
N THR A 80 12.09 -0.16 -5.07
CA THR A 80 12.52 1.10 -5.69
C THR A 80 14.04 1.24 -5.56
N THR A 81 14.68 1.98 -6.46
CA THR A 81 16.14 2.29 -6.47
C THR A 81 16.61 3.17 -5.30
N GLY A 82 15.96 3.07 -4.14
CA GLY A 82 16.19 3.88 -2.95
C GLY A 82 17.21 3.29 -1.98
N LYS A 83 17.45 4.05 -0.90
CA LYS A 83 18.25 3.60 0.25
C LYS A 83 17.44 2.60 1.08
N GLU A 84 18.06 1.50 1.51
CA GLU A 84 17.44 0.46 2.37
C GLU A 84 16.47 1.02 3.42
N GLY A 85 15.35 0.32 3.64
CA GLY A 85 14.30 0.76 4.56
C GLY A 85 13.35 1.82 3.99
N SER A 86 13.59 2.37 2.78
CA SER A 86 12.70 3.40 2.21
C SER A 86 11.38 2.84 1.72
N VAL A 87 11.38 1.61 1.20
CA VAL A 87 10.16 0.97 0.70
C VAL A 87 9.24 0.66 1.87
N GLU A 88 9.78 0.14 2.96
CA GLU A 88 9.07 -0.15 4.20
C GLU A 88 8.46 1.12 4.82
N LEU A 89 9.25 2.19 4.91
CA LEU A 89 8.74 3.47 5.39
C LEU A 89 7.64 4.01 4.47
N ALA A 90 7.80 3.94 3.16
CA ALA A 90 6.78 4.39 2.20
C ALA A 90 5.49 3.56 2.31
N ALA A 91 5.60 2.24 2.45
CA ALA A 91 4.47 1.35 2.66
C ALA A 91 3.71 1.68 3.95
N PHE A 92 4.43 1.92 5.04
CA PHE A 92 3.82 2.31 6.32
C PHE A 92 3.12 3.67 6.21
N MET A 93 3.80 4.68 5.64
CA MET A 93 3.22 6.00 5.41
C MET A 93 2.01 6.00 4.47
N ALA A 94 1.98 5.08 3.51
CA ALA A 94 0.83 4.89 2.64
C ALA A 94 -0.41 4.35 3.38
N GLY A 95 -0.25 3.80 4.59
CA GLY A 95 -1.33 3.34 5.44
C GLY A 95 -1.40 1.82 5.63
N ASN A 96 -0.38 1.05 5.25
CA ASN A 96 -0.33 -0.37 5.61
C ASN A 96 -0.06 -0.54 7.11
N ASP A 97 -0.70 -1.52 7.72
CA ASP A 97 -0.52 -1.86 9.14
C ASP A 97 0.58 -2.91 9.35
N MET A 98 0.78 -3.80 8.37
CA MET A 98 1.81 -4.84 8.42
C MET A 98 2.63 -4.88 7.12
N LEU A 99 3.95 -4.87 7.30
CA LEU A 99 4.94 -4.89 6.22
C LEU A 99 5.45 -6.31 6.04
N LEU A 100 4.99 -6.99 4.99
CA LEU A 100 5.29 -8.40 4.76
C LEU A 100 6.68 -8.57 4.13
N MET A 101 7.52 -9.41 4.71
CA MET A 101 8.86 -9.75 4.23
C MET A 101 9.71 -8.53 3.81
N PRO A 102 10.05 -7.62 4.74
CA PRO A 102 10.99 -6.53 4.48
C PRO A 102 12.31 -7.03 3.87
N GLU A 103 12.93 -6.23 3.02
CA GLU A 103 14.21 -6.60 2.41
C GLU A 103 15.33 -6.64 3.46
N ASN A 104 15.37 -5.63 4.32
CA ASN A 104 16.28 -5.56 5.47
C ASN A 104 15.54 -5.02 6.70
N ILE A 105 15.27 -5.91 7.65
CA ILE A 105 14.51 -5.60 8.88
C ILE A 105 15.23 -4.55 9.74
N VAL A 106 16.57 -4.59 9.82
CA VAL A 106 17.34 -3.64 10.65
C VAL A 106 17.22 -2.24 10.06
N SER A 107 17.47 -2.10 8.76
CA SER A 107 17.38 -0.83 8.05
C SER A 107 15.96 -0.26 8.05
N ALA A 108 14.94 -1.12 7.89
CA ALA A 108 13.53 -0.74 7.97
C ALA A 108 13.17 -0.18 9.35
N LYS A 109 13.53 -0.90 10.42
CA LYS A 109 13.32 -0.46 11.81
C LYS A 109 13.96 0.90 12.06
N GLU A 110 15.23 1.06 11.71
CA GLU A 110 15.92 2.35 11.87
C GLU A 110 15.23 3.49 11.12
N LYS A 111 14.73 3.23 9.91
CA LYS A 111 14.05 4.24 9.10
C LYS A 111 12.75 4.71 9.75
N LEU A 112 11.95 3.77 10.22
CA LEU A 112 10.68 4.03 10.89
C LEU A 112 10.92 4.79 12.20
N THR A 113 11.87 4.35 13.03
CA THR A 113 12.25 5.04 14.26
C THR A 113 12.71 6.47 13.98
N LYS A 114 13.59 6.68 13.00
CA LYS A 114 14.03 8.03 12.60
C LYS A 114 12.90 8.89 12.06
N ALA A 115 11.89 8.30 11.41
CA ALA A 115 10.73 9.03 10.92
C ALA A 115 9.81 9.47 12.07
N TYR A 116 9.61 8.60 13.07
CA TYR A 116 8.91 8.91 14.31
C TYR A 116 9.62 10.02 15.12
N GLU A 117 10.92 9.88 15.38
CA GLU A 117 11.71 10.89 16.11
C GLU A 117 11.69 12.28 15.44
N LYS A 118 11.51 12.32 14.12
CA LYS A 118 11.41 13.57 13.34
C LYS A 118 9.98 14.11 13.24
N GLY A 119 9.01 13.51 13.92
CA GLY A 119 7.60 13.90 13.89
C GLY A 119 6.91 13.64 12.55
N LYS A 120 7.47 12.77 11.69
CA LYS A 120 6.82 12.37 10.43
C LYS A 120 5.81 11.25 10.63
N LEU A 121 6.02 10.43 11.66
CA LEU A 121 5.06 9.43 12.12
C LEU A 121 4.56 9.85 13.50
N THR A 122 3.33 9.50 13.79
CA THR A 122 2.71 9.69 15.10
C THR A 122 2.69 8.36 15.86
N GLU A 123 2.56 8.44 17.18
CA GLU A 123 2.36 7.27 18.05
C GLU A 123 0.99 6.62 17.81
#